data_AF-A0A1W9YY11-F1
#
_entry.id   AF-A0A1W9YY11-F1
#
_cell.length_a   1.000
_cell.length_b   1.000
_cell.length_c   1.000
_cell.angle_alpha   90.00
_cell.angle_beta   90.00
_cell.angle_gamma   90.00
#
_symmetry.space_group_name_H-M   'P 1'
#
loop_
_entity.id
_entity.type
_entity.pdbx_description
1 polymer ?
#
loop_
_entity_poly.entity_id
_entity_poly.type
_entity_poly.pdbx_seq_one_letter_code
_entity_poly.pdbx_strand_id
1 'polypeptide(L)'
;MSGRHRKPTSSSVSVAKIAFTGAVIGGGSIALAGQAGAATDAEWDTVASCESSGNWAINTGNGYHGGLQFSPSTWSGHGGGEYAPTAYLATKEEQIAVAERVLASQGKGAWPTCGRGLSGPTPRNVLPEPAPLDNPLLNPQLPPPPP
;
A
#
# COMPACT_ATOMS: atom_id res chain seq x y z
N MET A 1 -31.67 -18.76 45.45
CA MET A 1 -30.45 -18.96 44.63
C MET A 1 -30.83 -18.83 43.16
N SER A 2 -29.95 -18.23 42.35
CA SER A 2 -30.05 -18.02 40.90
C SER A 2 -30.81 -16.78 40.41
N GLY A 3 -30.20 -15.61 40.59
CA GLY A 3 -30.45 -14.44 39.76
C GLY A 3 -29.87 -14.65 38.35
N ARG A 4 -30.66 -14.36 37.32
CA ARG A 4 -30.20 -14.26 35.92
C ARG A 4 -30.44 -12.84 35.44
N HIS A 5 -29.43 -12.01 35.66
CA HIS A 5 -29.37 -10.64 35.16
C HIS A 5 -29.27 -10.65 33.63
N ARG A 6 -30.20 -9.97 32.94
CA ARG A 6 -30.03 -9.50 31.57
C ARG A 6 -29.19 -8.22 31.64
N LYS A 7 -28.03 -8.17 30.98
CA LYS A 7 -27.22 -6.95 30.92
C LYS A 7 -27.74 -6.06 29.76
N PRO A 8 -28.06 -4.79 30.01
CA PRO A 8 -28.46 -3.85 28.97
C PRO A 8 -27.27 -3.53 28.05
N THR A 9 -27.57 -3.44 26.75
CA THR A 9 -26.73 -2.79 25.74
C THR A 9 -26.55 -1.32 26.12
N SER A 10 -25.31 -0.84 26.13
CA SER A 10 -24.99 0.58 26.22
C SER A 10 -23.85 0.88 25.27
N SER A 11 -24.22 1.20 24.04
CA SER A 11 -23.41 2.02 23.15
C SER A 11 -23.21 3.38 23.81
N SER A 12 -21.98 3.69 24.20
CA SER A 12 -21.41 5.05 24.31
C SER A 12 -20.07 4.98 25.04
N VAL A 13 -19.01 4.60 24.32
CA VAL A 13 -17.65 4.86 24.81
C VAL A 13 -17.43 6.36 24.64
N SER A 14 -17.50 7.06 25.77
CA SER A 14 -17.21 8.47 25.92
C SER A 14 -15.87 8.81 25.28
N VAL A 15 -15.90 9.71 24.29
CA VAL A 15 -14.71 10.40 23.78
C VAL A 15 -14.19 11.29 24.90
N ALA A 16 -13.22 10.77 25.66
CA ALA A 16 -12.47 11.56 26.62
C ALA A 16 -11.54 12.48 25.84
N LYS A 17 -11.96 13.75 25.73
CA LYS A 17 -11.17 14.87 25.23
C LYS A 17 -9.88 14.98 26.07
N ILE A 18 -8.75 14.57 25.51
CA ILE A 18 -7.43 14.83 26.10
C ILE A 18 -7.15 16.33 25.92
N ALA A 19 -7.22 17.07 27.02
CA ALA A 19 -6.76 18.45 27.08
C ALA A 19 -5.23 18.47 27.13
N PHE A 20 -4.58 18.73 25.99
CA PHE A 20 -3.16 19.02 25.92
C PHE A 20 -2.94 20.49 26.33
N THR A 21 -2.60 20.72 27.60
CA THR A 21 -2.08 22.02 28.05
C THR A 21 -0.58 22.06 27.79
N GLY A 22 -0.18 22.24 26.52
CA GLY A 22 1.20 22.47 26.11
C GLY A 22 1.47 23.97 25.99
N ALA A 23 2.36 24.51 26.82
CA ALA A 23 2.80 25.89 26.76
C ALA A 23 3.49 26.19 25.43
N VAL A 24 2.95 27.16 24.66
CA VAL A 24 3.51 27.63 23.39
C VAL A 24 4.60 28.66 23.66
N ILE A 25 5.87 28.29 23.46
CA ILE A 25 6.97 29.24 23.39
C ILE A 25 7.71 29.01 22.06
N GLY A 26 7.49 29.93 21.12
CA GLY A 26 8.43 30.25 20.03
C GLY A 26 8.42 29.35 18.81
N GLY A 27 8.20 29.96 17.64
CA GLY A 27 8.50 29.37 16.32
C GLY A 27 7.24 28.99 15.53
N GLY A 28 6.89 29.81 14.55
CA GLY A 28 5.73 29.59 13.69
C GLY A 28 5.79 28.29 12.89
N SER A 29 4.59 27.86 12.44
CA SER A 29 4.33 26.93 11.33
C SER A 29 5.04 25.58 11.45
N ILE A 30 4.38 24.45 11.66
CA ILE A 30 3.24 23.89 10.95
C ILE A 30 2.67 22.84 11.90
N ALA A 31 1.34 22.73 12.00
CA ALA A 31 0.72 21.55 12.55
C ALA A 31 1.37 20.30 11.95
N LEU A 32 2.07 19.48 12.74
CA LEU A 32 2.19 18.07 12.39
C LEU A 32 0.77 17.49 12.50
N ALA A 33 -0.08 17.82 11.51
CA ALA A 33 -1.09 16.90 11.05
C ALA A 33 -0.36 15.57 10.97
N GLY A 34 -0.82 14.59 11.74
CA GLY A 34 -0.41 13.22 11.55
C GLY A 34 -0.70 12.89 10.10
N GLN A 35 0.30 13.03 9.24
CA GLN A 35 0.33 12.32 8.00
C GLN A 35 0.31 10.87 8.48
N ALA A 36 -0.83 10.20 8.34
CA ALA A 36 -0.82 8.77 8.19
C ALA A 36 0.11 8.51 7.00
N GLY A 37 1.40 8.35 7.30
CA GLY A 37 2.46 8.35 6.30
C GLY A 37 2.23 7.14 5.44
N ALA A 38 1.72 7.34 4.24
CA ALA A 38 1.70 6.34 3.20
C ALA A 38 3.14 5.93 2.93
N ALA A 39 3.40 4.62 2.80
CA ALA A 39 4.61 4.18 2.15
C ALA A 39 4.63 4.73 0.71
N THR A 40 5.53 5.66 0.46
CA THR A 40 5.80 6.23 -0.86
C THR A 40 6.51 5.22 -1.75
N ASP A 41 6.45 5.41 -3.07
CA ASP A 41 7.15 4.52 -4.01
C ASP A 41 8.65 4.54 -3.80
N ALA A 42 9.19 5.68 -3.34
CA ALA A 42 10.60 5.82 -2.98
C ALA A 42 11.00 4.99 -1.75
N GLU A 43 10.11 4.85 -0.77
CA GLU A 43 10.36 3.96 0.37
C GLU A 43 10.34 2.49 -0.08
N TRP A 44 9.41 2.12 -0.97
CA TRP A 44 9.40 0.79 -1.58
C TRP A 44 10.61 0.52 -2.50
N ASP A 45 11.09 1.52 -3.23
CA ASP A 45 12.34 1.42 -4.01
C ASP A 45 13.55 1.20 -3.12
N THR A 46 13.56 1.81 -1.92
CA THR A 46 14.63 1.58 -0.94
C THR A 46 14.61 0.14 -0.44
N VAL A 47 13.42 -0.42 -0.21
CA VAL A 47 13.25 -1.84 0.13
C VAL A 47 13.71 -2.74 -1.01
N ALA A 48 13.26 -2.48 -2.24
CA ALA A 48 13.65 -3.27 -3.41
C ALA A 48 15.16 -3.16 -3.71
N SER A 49 15.77 -2.01 -3.48
CA SER A 49 17.23 -1.83 -3.56
C SER A 49 17.96 -2.73 -2.55
N CYS A 50 17.44 -2.83 -1.34
CA CYS A 50 18.00 -3.68 -0.29
C CYS A 50 17.76 -5.19 -0.54
N GLU A 51 16.59 -5.56 -1.05
CA GLU A 51 16.16 -6.96 -1.23
C GLU A 51 16.61 -7.56 -2.57
N SER A 52 16.48 -6.81 -3.67
CA SER A 52 16.73 -7.28 -5.04
C SER A 52 17.74 -6.43 -5.82
N SER A 53 18.48 -5.54 -5.15
CA SER A 53 19.33 -4.53 -5.81
C SER A 53 18.56 -3.63 -6.79
N GLY A 54 17.25 -3.46 -6.57
CA GLY A 54 16.36 -2.63 -7.39
C GLY A 54 15.79 -3.34 -8.62
N ASN A 55 16.02 -4.64 -8.76
CA ASN A 55 15.47 -5.42 -9.87
C ASN A 55 14.06 -5.93 -9.53
N TRP A 56 13.04 -5.28 -10.11
CA TRP A 56 11.63 -5.63 -9.92
C TRP A 56 11.18 -6.90 -10.65
N ALA A 57 11.95 -7.36 -11.64
CA ALA A 57 11.67 -8.57 -12.41
C ALA A 57 12.59 -9.74 -12.01
N ILE A 58 13.22 -9.67 -10.83
CA ILE A 58 14.16 -10.70 -10.38
C ILE A 58 13.45 -12.05 -10.19
N ASN A 59 14.08 -13.09 -10.72
CA ASN A 59 13.69 -14.48 -10.52
C ASN A 59 14.93 -15.37 -10.54
N THR A 60 15.59 -15.50 -9.38
CA THR A 60 16.85 -16.24 -9.24
C THR A 60 16.64 -17.73 -8.93
N GLY A 61 15.40 -18.19 -8.81
CA GLY A 61 15.08 -19.58 -8.45
C GLY A 61 15.27 -19.91 -6.97
N ASN A 62 15.41 -18.89 -6.10
CA ASN A 62 15.49 -19.04 -4.64
C ASN A 62 14.11 -19.24 -3.95
N GLY A 63 13.02 -19.29 -4.73
CA GLY A 63 11.65 -19.41 -4.21
C GLY A 63 10.96 -18.08 -3.89
N TYR A 64 11.64 -16.96 -4.14
CA TYR A 64 11.09 -15.61 -4.01
C TYR A 64 11.13 -14.90 -5.37
N HIS A 65 10.18 -13.99 -5.57
CA HIS A 65 9.96 -13.35 -6.87
C HIS A 65 9.76 -11.84 -6.73
N GLY A 66 10.27 -11.12 -7.72
CA GLY A 66 10.05 -9.68 -7.86
C GLY A 66 10.90 -8.84 -6.91
N GLY A 67 10.75 -7.52 -7.02
CA GLY A 67 11.62 -6.54 -6.35
C GLY A 67 11.57 -6.60 -4.83
N LEU A 68 10.42 -7.00 -4.29
CA LEU A 68 10.18 -7.09 -2.85
C LEU A 68 10.30 -8.51 -2.31
N GLN A 69 10.84 -9.43 -3.13
CA GLN A 69 11.08 -10.82 -2.75
C GLN A 69 9.83 -11.51 -2.18
N PHE A 70 8.73 -11.49 -2.94
CA PHE A 70 7.49 -12.17 -2.53
C PHE A 70 7.61 -13.68 -2.65
N SER A 71 7.13 -14.41 -1.64
CA SER A 71 6.86 -15.84 -1.79
C SER A 71 5.56 -16.05 -2.62
N PRO A 72 5.42 -17.18 -3.35
CA PRO A 72 4.21 -17.49 -4.10
C PRO A 72 2.93 -17.51 -3.25
N SER A 73 3.04 -17.98 -2.00
CA SER A 73 1.93 -18.04 -1.04
C SER A 73 1.49 -16.66 -0.56
N THR A 74 2.44 -15.75 -0.31
CA THR A 74 2.12 -14.36 0.05
C THR A 74 1.55 -13.62 -1.15
N TRP A 75 2.14 -13.79 -2.34
CA TRP A 75 1.63 -13.15 -3.56
C TRP A 75 0.16 -13.51 -3.82
N SER A 76 -0.16 -14.80 -3.84
CA SER A 76 -1.54 -15.28 -4.04
C SER A 76 -2.47 -14.91 -2.88
N GLY A 77 -2.01 -15.01 -1.63
CA GLY A 77 -2.80 -14.71 -0.44
C GLY A 77 -3.19 -13.24 -0.28
N HIS A 78 -2.45 -12.32 -0.91
CA HIS A 78 -2.70 -10.87 -0.87
C HIS A 78 -3.28 -10.31 -2.18
N GLY A 79 -3.78 -11.20 -3.05
CA GLY A 79 -4.48 -10.83 -4.28
C GLY A 79 -3.57 -10.42 -5.43
N GLY A 80 -2.28 -10.74 -5.39
CA GLY A 80 -1.38 -10.50 -6.52
C GLY A 80 -1.74 -11.28 -7.79
N GLY A 81 -2.50 -12.38 -7.63
CA GLY A 81 -3.06 -13.13 -8.75
C GLY A 81 -4.01 -12.33 -9.65
N GLU A 82 -4.52 -11.18 -9.18
CA GLU A 82 -5.32 -10.26 -10.01
C GLU A 82 -4.49 -9.56 -11.08
N TYR A 83 -3.18 -9.37 -10.82
CA TYR A 83 -2.25 -8.69 -11.72
C TYR A 83 -1.45 -9.69 -12.53
N ALA A 84 -0.82 -10.66 -11.86
CA ALA A 84 0.02 -11.66 -12.51
C ALA A 84 0.04 -12.96 -11.71
N PRO A 85 0.32 -14.12 -12.34
CA PRO A 85 0.43 -15.38 -11.61
C PRO A 85 1.60 -15.38 -10.60
N THR A 86 2.63 -14.56 -10.82
CA THR A 86 3.81 -14.44 -9.96
C THR A 86 4.33 -12.99 -9.95
N ALA A 87 4.91 -12.55 -8.82
CA ALA A 87 5.34 -11.17 -8.63
C ALA A 87 6.32 -10.64 -9.71
N TYR A 88 7.28 -11.45 -10.19
CA TYR A 88 8.26 -10.99 -11.19
C TYR A 88 7.66 -10.67 -12.58
N LEU A 89 6.43 -11.12 -12.83
CA LEU A 89 5.67 -10.82 -14.05
C LEU A 89 4.78 -9.59 -13.89
N ALA A 90 4.55 -9.14 -12.66
CA ALA A 90 3.80 -7.94 -12.35
C ALA A 90 4.69 -6.70 -12.45
N THR A 91 4.10 -5.56 -12.79
CA THR A 91 4.81 -4.28 -12.79
C THR A 91 5.22 -3.88 -11.38
N LYS A 92 6.12 -2.90 -11.27
CA LYS A 92 6.54 -2.36 -9.97
C LYS A 92 5.33 -1.87 -9.16
N GLU A 93 4.44 -1.14 -9.79
CA GLU A 93 3.27 -0.51 -9.16
C GLU A 93 2.29 -1.57 -8.66
N GLU A 94 2.08 -2.64 -9.43
CA GLU A 94 1.27 -3.80 -9.04
C GLU A 94 1.90 -4.55 -7.86
N GLN A 95 3.23 -4.72 -7.87
CA GLN A 95 3.95 -5.32 -6.76
C GLN A 95 3.84 -4.47 -5.49
N ILE A 96 3.96 -3.15 -5.60
CA ILE A 96 3.79 -2.20 -4.49
C ILE A 96 2.37 -2.28 -3.91
N ALA A 97 1.34 -2.38 -4.74
CA ALA A 97 -0.04 -2.48 -4.28
C ALA A 97 -0.29 -3.75 -3.45
N VAL A 98 0.26 -4.88 -3.90
CA VAL A 98 0.22 -6.12 -3.12
C VAL A 98 1.06 -5.98 -1.85
N ALA A 99 2.20 -5.28 -1.91
CA ALA A 99 3.05 -5.00 -0.76
C ALA A 99 2.34 -4.17 0.30
N GLU A 100 1.54 -3.18 -0.10
CA GLU A 100 0.73 -2.38 0.82
C GLU A 100 -0.39 -3.20 1.47
N ARG A 101 -0.98 -4.16 0.76
CA ARG A 101 -1.94 -5.13 1.36
C ARG A 101 -1.24 -6.03 2.40
N VAL A 102 -0.02 -6.48 2.11
CA VAL A 102 0.83 -7.22 3.05
C VAL A 102 1.19 -6.35 4.26
N LEU A 103 1.58 -5.10 4.03
CA LEU A 103 1.90 -4.13 5.07
C LEU A 103 0.68 -3.82 5.94
N ALA A 104 -0.53 -3.80 5.35
CA ALA A 104 -1.79 -3.58 6.06
C ALA A 104 -2.16 -4.74 6.98
N SER A 105 -1.82 -5.97 6.59
CA SER A 105 -2.18 -7.19 7.31
C SER A 105 -1.11 -7.62 8.32
N GLN A 106 0.16 -7.59 7.94
CA GLN A 106 1.29 -8.08 8.73
C GLN A 106 2.09 -6.94 9.40
N GLY A 107 1.89 -5.69 8.96
CA GLY A 107 2.70 -4.56 9.38
C GLY A 107 4.11 -4.61 8.80
N LYS A 108 4.96 -3.66 9.23
CA LYS A 108 6.37 -3.56 8.81
C LYS A 108 7.23 -4.80 9.11
N GLY A 109 6.70 -5.77 9.86
CA GLY A 109 7.37 -7.03 10.17
C GLY A 109 7.59 -7.94 8.96
N ALA A 110 6.89 -7.72 7.85
CA ALA A 110 7.12 -8.44 6.60
C ALA A 110 8.51 -8.15 5.98
N TRP A 111 9.08 -6.97 6.24
CA TRP A 111 10.42 -6.57 5.79
C TRP A 111 11.27 -6.07 6.99
N PRO A 112 11.75 -6.98 7.86
CA PRO A 112 12.35 -6.60 9.15
C PRO A 112 13.69 -5.86 9.01
N THR A 113 14.47 -6.18 7.98
CA THR A 113 15.81 -5.61 7.75
C THR A 113 15.75 -4.42 6.79
N CYS A 114 15.12 -4.63 5.63
CA CYS A 114 15.07 -3.64 4.57
C CYS A 114 13.90 -2.64 4.70
N GLY A 115 12.84 -2.98 5.43
CA GLY A 115 11.63 -2.15 5.62
C GLY A 115 11.65 -1.22 6.84
N ARG A 116 12.82 -1.00 7.46
CA ARG A 116 12.96 -0.15 8.66
C ARG A 116 12.51 1.30 8.44
N GLY A 117 12.64 1.79 7.21
CA GLY A 117 12.24 3.13 6.80
C GLY A 117 10.82 3.21 6.21
N LEU A 118 10.08 2.09 6.13
CA LEU A 118 8.72 2.11 5.61
C LEU A 118 7.78 2.84 6.57
N SER A 119 7.08 3.83 6.03
CA SER A 119 5.90 4.40 6.66
C SER A 119 4.72 3.39 6.69
N GLY A 120 3.56 3.79 7.21
CA GLY A 120 2.41 2.90 7.40
C GLY A 120 1.79 2.38 6.10
N PRO A 121 0.97 1.32 6.18
CA PRO A 121 0.23 0.82 5.04
C PRO A 121 -0.86 1.79 4.59
N THR A 122 -0.87 2.10 3.31
CA THR A 122 -1.98 2.76 2.63
C THR A 122 -2.38 1.90 1.44
N PRO A 123 -3.60 1.35 1.38
CA PRO A 123 -4.00 0.56 0.23
C PRO A 123 -4.05 1.46 -1.02
N ARG A 124 -3.07 1.35 -1.93
CA ARG A 124 -3.22 1.89 -3.28
C ARG A 124 -4.12 0.96 -4.05
N ASN A 125 -5.28 1.50 -4.41
CA ASN A 125 -6.01 0.92 -5.51
C ASN A 125 -5.22 1.27 -6.77
N VAL A 126 -4.40 0.35 -7.27
CA VAL A 126 -3.85 0.45 -8.62
C VAL A 126 -5.05 0.38 -9.56
N LEU A 127 -5.59 1.56 -9.85
CA LEU A 127 -6.41 1.75 -11.02
C LEU A 127 -5.50 1.38 -12.19
N PRO A 128 -5.91 0.50 -13.12
CA PRO A 128 -5.16 0.31 -14.34
C PRO A 128 -4.92 1.69 -14.92
N GLU A 129 -3.65 2.05 -15.09
CA GLU A 129 -3.29 3.29 -15.76
C GLU A 129 -4.02 3.24 -17.11
N PRO A 130 -4.93 4.19 -17.42
CA PRO A 130 -5.41 4.28 -18.79
C PRO A 130 -4.15 4.48 -19.62
N ALA A 131 -3.89 3.56 -20.56
CA ALA A 131 -2.82 3.68 -21.53
C ALA A 131 -2.76 5.15 -22.00
N PRO A 132 -1.57 5.75 -22.14
CA PRO A 132 -1.45 7.16 -22.48
C PRO A 132 -2.34 7.44 -23.68
N LEU A 133 -3.41 8.22 -23.46
CA LEU A 133 -4.36 8.53 -24.50
C LEU A 133 -3.60 9.16 -25.65
N ASP A 134 -3.74 8.52 -26.81
CA ASP A 134 -3.22 8.94 -28.09
C ASP A 134 -3.20 10.45 -28.23
N ASN A 135 -2.01 11.00 -28.49
CA ASN A 135 -1.82 12.41 -28.76
C ASN A 135 -2.73 12.81 -29.95
N PRO A 136 -3.78 13.65 -29.76
CA PRO A 136 -4.82 13.87 -30.77
C PRO A 136 -4.36 14.65 -32.02
N LEU A 137 -3.06 14.95 -32.17
CA LEU A 137 -2.54 15.72 -33.30
C LEU A 137 -2.20 14.88 -34.53
N LEU A 138 -2.33 13.55 -34.48
CA LEU A 138 -1.86 12.67 -35.56
C LEU A 138 -2.93 11.84 -36.29
N ASN A 139 -4.22 11.95 -36.00
CA ASN A 139 -5.23 11.17 -36.72
C ASN A 139 -6.33 12.04 -37.34
N PRO A 140 -6.13 12.56 -38.57
CA PRO A 140 -7.22 13.15 -39.33
C PRO A 140 -8.14 12.02 -39.81
N GLN A 141 -9.41 12.11 -39.41
CA GLN A 141 -10.58 11.51 -40.06
C GLN A 141 -10.75 9.98 -39.96
N LEU A 142 -11.66 9.56 -39.07
CA LEU A 142 -12.49 8.38 -39.34
C LEU A 142 -13.92 8.84 -39.68
N PRO A 143 -14.51 8.39 -40.80
CA PRO A 143 -15.83 8.82 -41.23
C PRO A 143 -16.94 8.30 -40.31
N PRO A 144 -18.10 8.98 -40.24
CA PRO A 144 -19.21 8.57 -39.37
C PRO A 144 -19.81 7.22 -39.82
N PRO A 145 -20.33 6.43 -38.87
CA PRO A 145 -20.89 5.11 -39.15
C PRO A 145 -22.16 5.19 -40.02
N PRO A 146 -22.45 4.16 -40.86
CA PRO A 146 -23.62 4.12 -41.74
C PRO A 146 -24.95 3.99 -40.97
N PRO A 147 -26.10 4.38 -41.59
CA PRO A 147 -27.38 4.59 -40.91
C PRO A 147 -28.04 3.31 -40.38
#